data_AF-A0A0L8H519-F1
#
_entry.id   AF-A0A0L8H519-F1
#
_cell.length_a   1.000
_cell.length_b   1.000
_cell.length_c   1.000
_cell.angle_alpha   90.00
_cell.angle_beta   90.00
_cell.angle_gamma   90.00
#
_symmetry.space_group_name_H-M   'P 1'
#
loop_
_entity.id
_entity.type
_entity.pdbx_description
1 polymer ?
#
loop_
_entity_poly.entity_id
_entity_poly.type
_entity_poly.pdbx_seq_one_letter_code
_entity_poly.pdbx_strand_id
1 'polypeptide(L)' 'MSNNLDGNCCGDMALIDNPYINFVSPPDAPVFSPTDDEFADPLAYIAKIKPIAEKTGICKIKPPP' A
#
# COMPACT_ATOMS: atom_id res chain seq x y z
N MET A 1 -31.62 29.39 3.58
CA MET A 1 -32.83 29.01 4.35
C MET A 1 -33.65 28.13 3.42
N SER A 2 -33.60 26.81 3.40
CA SER A 2 -33.07 25.76 4.28
C SER A 2 -32.50 24.67 3.34
N ASN A 3 -31.26 24.21 3.49
CA ASN A 3 -30.83 23.13 4.39
C ASN A 3 -31.71 21.88 4.33
N ASN A 4 -31.07 20.77 3.94
CA ASN A 4 -31.41 19.35 4.11
C ASN A 4 -31.81 18.58 2.85
N LEU A 5 -30.78 18.01 2.19
CA LEU A 5 -30.89 16.77 1.41
C LEU A 5 -29.99 15.67 2.01
N ASP A 6 -29.77 15.71 3.32
CA ASP A 6 -29.48 14.55 4.17
C ASP A 6 -30.75 13.70 4.32
N GLY A 7 -31.30 13.28 3.18
CA GLY A 7 -32.44 12.39 3.06
C GLY A 7 -32.00 11.04 2.49
N ASN A 8 -31.07 10.36 3.16
CA ASN A 8 -30.87 8.93 2.94
C ASN A 8 -31.62 8.14 4.02
N CYS A 9 -32.92 7.96 3.77
CA CYS A 9 -33.80 7.08 4.53
C CYS A 9 -33.36 5.63 4.31
N CYS A 10 -32.92 4.98 5.39
CA CYS A 10 -32.83 3.52 5.56
C CYS A 10 -32.40 2.69 4.32
N GLY A 11 -31.08 2.48 4.21
CA GLY A 11 -30.51 1.28 3.57
C GLY A 11 -30.43 1.29 2.05
N ASP A 12 -29.24 1.62 1.54
CA ASP A 12 -28.70 0.86 0.43
C ASP A 12 -27.22 0.56 0.70
N MET A 13 -27.00 -0.44 1.56
CA MET A 13 -25.68 -1.04 1.82
C MET A 13 -25.02 -1.58 0.54
N ALA A 14 -25.72 -1.60 -0.61
CA ALA A 14 -25.24 -2.14 -1.87
C ALA A 14 -24.25 -1.24 -2.62
N LEU A 15 -24.08 0.05 -2.24
CA LEU A 15 -23.12 0.92 -2.93
C LEU A 15 -21.70 0.84 -2.38
N ILE A 16 -21.48 0.31 -1.17
CA ILE A 16 -20.15 0.21 -0.55
C ILE A 16 -19.33 -0.87 -1.27
N ASP A 17 -19.99 -1.91 -1.76
CA ASP A 17 -19.37 -3.03 -2.46
C ASP A 17 -19.27 -2.82 -3.99
N ASN A 18 -19.61 -1.63 -4.50
CA ASN A 18 -19.50 -1.36 -5.93
C ASN A 18 -18.05 -0.95 -6.31
N PRO A 19 -17.27 -1.83 -6.98
CA PRO A 19 -15.87 -1.57 -7.31
C PRO A 19 -15.70 -0.48 -8.38
N TYR A 20 -16.78 -0.03 -9.02
CA TYR A 20 -16.77 1.03 -10.03
C TYR A 20 -16.89 2.44 -9.42
N ILE A 21 -17.21 2.55 -8.13
CA ILE A 21 -17.35 3.85 -7.43
C ILE A 21 -16.50 3.93 -6.16
N ASN A 22 -16.08 2.82 -5.57
CA ASN A 22 -15.17 2.80 -4.42
C ASN A 22 -13.82 2.20 -4.81
N PHE A 23 -12.78 3.04 -4.83
CA PHE A 23 -11.41 2.57 -4.96
C PHE A 23 -10.92 2.03 -3.62
N VAL A 24 -10.55 0.75 -3.59
CA VAL A 24 -9.86 0.13 -2.47
C VAL A 24 -8.39 0.03 -2.82
N SER A 25 -7.55 0.77 -2.10
CA SER A 25 -6.10 0.72 -2.29
C SER A 25 -5.57 -0.70 -2.04
N PRO A 26 -4.71 -1.23 -2.92
CA PRO A 26 -3.99 -2.47 -2.64
C PRO A 26 -3.16 -2.36 -1.35
N PRO A 27 -2.83 -3.50 -0.71
CA PRO A 27 -1.89 -3.50 0.40
C PRO A 27 -0.53 -2.91 -0.01
N ASP A 28 0.12 -2.22 0.94
CA ASP A 28 1.43 -1.65 0.69
C ASP A 28 2.51 -2.73 0.51
N ALA A 29 3.49 -2.42 -0.34
CA ALA A 29 4.66 -3.26 -0.54
C ALA A 29 5.64 -3.15 0.64
N PRO A 30 6.46 -4.19 0.91
CA PRO A 30 7.47 -4.15 1.95
C PRO A 30 8.47 -3.01 1.74
N VAL A 31 8.86 -2.36 2.84
CA VAL A 31 9.86 -1.29 2.85
C VAL A 31 11.07 -1.74 3.66
N PHE A 32 12.24 -1.64 3.06
CA PHE A 32 13.52 -1.99 3.67
C PHE A 32 14.38 -0.73 3.89
N SER A 33 15.04 -0.65 5.03
CA SER A 33 15.95 0.45 5.41
C SER A 33 17.31 -0.14 5.76
N PRO A 34 18.20 -0.35 4.77
CA PRO A 34 19.57 -0.84 5.00
C PRO A 34 20.38 0.09 5.89
N THR A 35 21.37 -0.47 6.58
CA THR A 35 22.48 0.30 7.14
C THR A 35 23.44 0.75 6.03
N ASP A 36 24.37 1.66 6.32
CA ASP A 36 25.38 2.10 5.33
C ASP A 36 26.20 0.94 4.76
N ASP A 37 26.65 0.03 5.62
CA ASP A 37 27.41 -1.16 5.21
C ASP A 37 26.60 -2.10 4.30
N GLU A 38 25.30 -2.25 4.58
CA GLU A 38 24.41 -3.06 3.77
C GLU A 38 24.07 -2.40 2.43
N PHE A 39 24.02 -1.06 2.41
CA PHE A 39 23.77 -0.29 1.20
C PHE A 39 25.00 -0.20 0.29
N ALA A 40 26.18 -0.51 0.81
CA ALA A 40 27.44 -0.49 0.05
C ALA A 40 27.47 -1.53 -1.10
N ASP A 41 26.83 -2.69 -0.93
CA ASP A 41 26.65 -3.70 -1.99
C ASP A 41 25.16 -3.95 -2.27
N PRO A 42 24.57 -3.26 -3.27
CA PRO A 42 23.15 -3.37 -3.56
C PRO A 42 22.74 -4.77 -4.06
N LEU A 43 23.63 -5.49 -4.78
CA LEU A 43 23.30 -6.83 -5.28
C LEU A 43 23.25 -7.84 -4.13
N ALA A 44 24.21 -7.75 -3.20
CA ALA A 44 24.20 -8.57 -1.99
C ALA A 44 22.97 -8.26 -1.13
N TYR A 45 22.59 -6.98 -1.00
CA TYR A 45 21.39 -6.60 -0.25
C TYR A 45 20.12 -7.12 -0.91
N ILE A 46 19.96 -6.98 -2.24
CA ILE A 46 18.83 -7.55 -2.98
C ILE A 46 18.76 -9.07 -2.78
N ALA A 47 19.87 -9.78 -2.88
CA ALA A 47 19.92 -11.22 -2.64
C ALA A 47 19.47 -11.58 -1.21
N LYS A 48 19.86 -10.78 -0.21
CA LYS A 48 19.46 -10.94 1.19
C LYS A 48 17.94 -10.76 1.38
N ILE A 49 17.33 -9.76 0.76
CA ILE A 49 15.89 -9.46 0.94
C ILE A 49 14.97 -10.24 -0.01
N LYS A 50 15.52 -10.85 -1.07
CA LYS A 50 14.76 -11.56 -2.12
C LYS A 50 13.71 -12.55 -1.59
N PRO A 51 13.99 -13.44 -0.61
CA PRO A 51 13.00 -14.40 -0.12
C PRO A 51 11.74 -13.77 0.49
N ILE A 52 11.82 -12.49 0.87
CA ILE A 52 10.71 -11.72 1.44
C ILE A 52 10.05 -10.89 0.33
N ALA A 53 10.84 -10.17 -0.46
CA ALA A 53 10.36 -9.28 -1.52
C ALA A 53 9.70 -10.02 -2.69
N GLU A 54 10.13 -11.25 -3.00
CA GLU A 54 9.58 -12.01 -4.12
C GLU A 54 8.12 -12.44 -3.87
N LYS A 55 7.70 -12.55 -2.61
CA LYS A 55 6.32 -12.88 -2.23
C LYS A 55 5.33 -11.79 -2.61
N THR A 56 5.78 -10.54 -2.65
CA THR A 56 4.97 -9.37 -3.00
C THR A 56 5.22 -8.87 -4.42
N GLY A 57 6.22 -9.42 -5.11
CA GLY A 57 6.64 -9.04 -6.47
C GLY A 57 7.41 -7.72 -6.55
N ILE A 58 7.07 -6.74 -5.71
CA ILE A 58 7.75 -5.46 -5.58
C ILE A 58 8.11 -5.14 -4.12
N CYS A 59 9.13 -4.33 -3.92
CA CYS A 59 9.49 -3.74 -2.63
C CYS A 59 10.13 -2.36 -2.81
N LYS A 60 10.19 -1.58 -1.73
CA LYS A 60 10.85 -0.27 -1.67
C LYS A 60 12.08 -0.35 -0.77
N ILE A 61 13.21 0.18 -1.24
CA ILE A 61 14.44 0.32 -0.43
C ILE A 61 14.64 1.81 -0.17
N LYS A 62 14.69 2.21 1.10
CA LYS A 62 14.99 3.59 1.51
C LYS A 62 16.49 3.68 1.79
N PRO A 63 17.25 4.56 1.10
CA PRO A 63 18.65 4.74 1.41
C PRO A 63 18.85 5.26 2.85
N PRO A 64 20.01 5.01 3.47
CA PRO A 64 20.37 5.60 4.75
C PRO A 64 20.40 7.15 4.68
N PRO A 65 20.26 7.84 5.83
CA PRO A 65 20.13 9.31 5.91
C PRO A 65 21.35 10.10 5.44
#